data_AF-A0A7C7LEI9-F1
#
_entry.id   AF-A0A7C7LEI9-F1
#
_cell.length_a   1.000
_cell.length_b   1.000
_cell.length_c   1.000
_cell.angle_alpha   90.00
_cell.angle_beta   90.00
_cell.angle_gamma   90.00
#
_symmetry.space_group_name_H-M   'P 1'
#
loop_
_entity.id
_entity.type
_entity.pdbx_description
1 polymer ?
#
loop_
_entity_poly.entity_id
_entity_poly.type
_entity_poly.pdbx_seq_one_letter_code
_entity_poly.pdbx_strand_id
1 'polypeptide(L)' 'MTNKLKVGIVGASCRQSFVRSFQAIEETDVTAICDLNINTAERVANQFNIDQKFRQRISNLAVLRIPIFPS' A
#
# COMPACT_ATOMS: atom_id res chain seq x y z
N MET A 1 6.45 11.03 20.12
CA MET A 1 6.07 10.71 18.72
C MET A 1 6.69 9.37 18.37
N THR A 2 5.88 8.34 18.19
CA THR A 2 6.31 7.04 17.67
C THR A 2 6.56 7.18 16.18
N ASN A 3 7.79 6.90 15.71
CA ASN A 3 8.12 6.94 14.30
C ASN A 3 7.39 5.79 13.58
N LYS A 4 6.27 6.09 12.92
CA LYS A 4 5.52 5.11 12.15
C LYS A 4 6.30 4.69 10.90
N LEU A 5 6.29 3.39 10.63
CA LEU A 5 6.83 2.82 9.40
C LEU A 5 5.93 3.19 8.22
N LYS A 6 6.50 3.90 7.25
CA LYS A 6 5.80 4.28 6.02
C LYS A 6 5.70 3.05 5.11
N VAL A 7 4.48 2.64 4.82
CA VAL A 7 4.16 1.47 4.00
C VAL A 7 3.65 1.88 2.64
N GLY A 8 4.17 1.21 1.62
CA GLY A 8 3.71 1.30 0.24
C GLY A 8 3.14 0.00 -0.27
N ILE A 9 1.95 0.03 -0.86
CA ILE A 9 1.30 -1.16 -1.40
C ILE A 9 1.41 -1.19 -2.92
N VAL A 10 1.94 -2.30 -3.46
CA VAL A 10 2.03 -2.55 -4.90
C VAL A 10 1.06 -3.67 -5.29
N GLY A 11 0.23 -3.43 -6.30
CA GLY A 11 -0.83 -4.34 -6.77
C GLY A 11 -2.17 -4.11 -6.06
N ALA A 12 -2.67 -2.87 -6.10
CA ALA A 12 -3.90 -2.44 -5.43
C ALA A 12 -5.14 -3.30 -5.72
N SER A 13 -5.24 -3.81 -6.95
CA SER A 13 -6.32 -4.70 -7.42
C SER A 13 -6.51 -5.95 -6.56
N CYS A 14 -5.44 -6.67 -6.23
CA CYS A 14 -5.50 -7.94 -5.51
C CYS A 14 -5.20 -7.83 -4.01
N ARG A 15 -4.79 -6.65 -3.52
CA ARG A 15 -4.18 -6.48 -2.18
C ARG A 15 -4.88 -5.47 -1.28
N GLN A 16 -6.18 -5.22 -1.48
CA GLN A 16 -6.93 -4.29 -0.62
C GLN A 16 -6.99 -4.75 0.86
N SER A 17 -6.98 -6.06 1.11
CA SER A 17 -6.91 -6.61 2.48
C SER A 17 -5.67 -6.14 3.24
N PHE A 18 -4.52 -6.02 2.55
CA PHE A 18 -3.28 -5.56 3.16
C PHE A 18 -3.36 -4.09 3.59
N VAL A 19 -4.12 -3.25 2.89
CA VAL A 19 -4.31 -1.85 3.29
C VAL A 19 -4.90 -1.79 4.69
N ARG A 20 -5.95 -2.58 4.94
CA ARG A 20 -6.59 -2.68 6.26
C ARG A 20 -5.66 -3.27 7.32
N SER A 21 -4.92 -4.33 6.97
CA SER A 21 -3.98 -4.96 7.89
C SER A 21 -2.92 -3.98 8.40
N PHE A 22 -2.35 -3.17 7.52
CA PHE A 22 -1.37 -2.15 7.94
C PHE A 22 -2.03 -0.97 8.66
N GLN A 23 -3.18 -0.47 8.20
CA GLN A 23 -3.89 0.60 8.92
C GLN A 23 -4.30 0.22 10.36
N ALA A 24 -4.46 -1.07 10.64
CA ALA A 24 -4.73 -1.58 11.98
C ALA A 24 -3.50 -1.65 12.90
N ILE A 25 -2.28 -1.59 12.35
CA ILE A 25 -1.03 -1.60 13.13
C ILE A 25 -0.63 -0.16 13.45
N GLU A 26 -0.63 0.18 14.73
CA GLU A 26 -0.40 1.55 15.21
C GLU A 26 0.94 2.13 14.75
N GLU A 27 1.96 1.29 14.67
CA GLU A 27 3.33 1.62 14.27
C GLU A 27 3.50 1.75 12.76
N THR A 28 2.44 1.62 11.95
CA THR A 28 2.54 1.77 10.50
C THR A 28 1.61 2.85 9.96
N ASP A 29 2.00 3.38 8.80
CA ASP A 29 1.25 4.39 8.07
C ASP A 29 1.29 4.06 6.58
N VAL A 30 0.13 3.76 5.99
CA VAL A 30 0.02 3.44 4.56
C VAL A 30 -0.04 4.74 3.78
N THR A 31 1.10 5.12 3.19
CA THR A 31 1.28 6.44 2.58
C THR A 31 1.17 6.42 1.06
N ALA A 32 1.24 5.22 0.45
CA ALA A 32 1.35 5.09 -0.98
C ALA A 32 0.72 3.81 -1.53
N ILE A 33 0.12 3.94 -2.72
CA ILE A 33 -0.43 2.81 -3.47
C ILE A 33 0.00 2.84 -4.93
N CYS A 34 0.31 1.67 -5.46
CA CYS A 34 0.80 1.47 -6.82
C CYS A 34 0.02 0.34 -7.50
N ASP A 35 -0.44 0.58 -8.72
CA ASP A 35 -1.01 -0.46 -9.60
C ASP A 35 -0.75 -0.09 -11.06
N LEU A 36 -0.63 -1.09 -11.94
CA LEU A 36 -0.46 -0.85 -13.38
C LEU A 36 -1.67 -0.13 -13.98
N ASN A 37 -2.86 -0.38 -13.40
CA ASN A 37 -4.07 0.36 -13.70
C ASN A 37 -4.23 1.53 -12.72
N ILE A 38 -3.95 2.74 -13.18
CA ILE A 38 -4.03 3.96 -12.36
C ILE A 38 -5.44 4.19 -11.81
N ASN A 39 -6.50 3.84 -12.55
CA ASN A 39 -7.88 3.97 -12.09
C ASN A 39 -8.12 3.06 -10.87
N THR A 40 -7.52 1.88 -10.85
CA THR A 40 -7.57 0.98 -9.69
C THR A 40 -6.81 1.58 -8.51
N ALA A 41 -5.60 2.10 -8.73
CA ALA A 41 -4.82 2.76 -7.68
C ALA A 41 -5.58 3.95 -7.08
N GLU A 42 -6.20 4.79 -7.91
CA GLU A 42 -7.02 5.92 -7.47
C GLU A 42 -8.25 5.49 -6.68
N ARG A 43 -8.99 4.50 -7.16
CA ARG A 43 -10.17 3.99 -6.46
C ARG A 43 -9.81 3.49 -5.06
N VAL A 44 -8.73 2.71 -4.95
CA VAL A 44 -8.28 2.17 -3.65
C VAL A 44 -7.70 3.29 -2.78
N ALA A 45 -6.93 4.22 -3.35
CA ALA A 45 -6.41 5.37 -2.61
C ALA A 45 -7.54 6.20 -1.97
N ASN A 46 -8.60 6.48 -2.73
CA ASN A 46 -9.75 7.23 -2.24
C ASN A 46 -10.54 6.45 -1.19
N GLN A 47 -10.68 5.13 -1.36
CA GLN A 47 -11.36 4.26 -0.39
C GLN A 47 -10.67 4.22 0.98
N PHE A 48 -9.33 4.35 0.99
CA PHE A 48 -8.52 4.18 2.20
C PHE A 48 -7.80 5.46 2.66
N ASN A 49 -8.11 6.62 2.06
CA ASN A 49 -7.44 7.90 2.31
C ASN A 49 -5.90 7.82 2.22
N ILE A 50 -5.41 7.34 1.08
CA ILE A 50 -3.97 7.25 0.79
C ILE A 50 -3.58 8.36 -0.19
N ASP A 51 -2.59 9.17 0.18
CA ASP A 51 -2.22 10.36 -0.59
C ASP A 51 -1.45 10.04 -1.88
N GLN A 52 -0.45 9.15 -1.82
CA GLN A 52 0.47 8.94 -2.94
C GLN A 52 0.00 7.80 -3.85
N LYS A 53 -0.11 8.07 -5.15
CA LYS A 53 -0.70 7.16 -6.15
C LYS A 53 0.26 7.01 -7.31
N PHE A 54 0.57 5.78 -7.68
CA PHE A 54 1.60 5.50 -8.68
C PHE A 54 1.15 4.46 -9.70
N ARG A 55 1.45 4.72 -10.98
CA ARG A 55 1.22 3.77 -12.08
C ARG A 55 2.37 2.79 -12.26
N GLN A 56 3.57 3.19 -11.86
CA GLN A 56 4.80 2.41 -12.02
C GLN A 56 5.42 2.14 -10.66
N ARG A 57 6.05 0.97 -10.55
CA ARG A 57 6.72 0.53 -9.33
C ARG A 57 7.81 1.54 -8.97
N ILE A 58 7.69 2.16 -7.80
CA ILE A 58 8.73 3.06 -7.29
C ILE A 58 9.74 2.25 -6.51
N SER A 59 11.00 2.37 -6.92
CA SER A 59 12.15 1.64 -6.37
C SER A 59 12.45 1.96 -4.90
N ASN A 60 12.01 3.12 -4.41
CA ASN A 60 12.41 3.70 -3.12
C ASN A 60 11.33 3.65 -2.04
N LEU A 61 10.14 3.15 -2.37
CA LEU A 61 9.11 2.89 -1.39
C LEU A 61 9.42 1.53 -0.78
N ALA A 62 9.49 1.43 0.55
CA ALA A 62 9.64 0.14 1.24
C ALA A 62 8.43 -0.73 0.93
N VAL A 63 8.49 -1.44 -0.20
CA VAL A 63 7.51 -2.44 -0.57
C VAL A 63 7.75 -3.57 0.40
N LEU A 64 6.89 -3.71 1.42
CA LEU A 64 6.81 -4.97 2.15
C LEU A 64 6.27 -5.98 1.14
N ARG A 65 7.18 -6.57 0.37
CA ARG A 65 6.92 -7.71 -0.49
C ARG A 65 6.78 -8.87 0.47
N ILE A 66 5.61 -8.97 1.12
CA ILE A 66 5.30 -10.13 1.96
C ILE A 66 5.44 -11.34 1.02
N PRO A 67 6.42 -12.23 1.25
CA PRO A 67 6.49 -13.46 0.49
C PRO A 67 5.19 -14.20 0.80
N ILE A 68 4.41 -14.47 -0.26
CA ILE A 68 3.28 -15.37 -0.16
C ILE A 68 3.93 -16.75 0.04
N PHE A 69 4.04 -17.20 1.29
CA PHE A 69 4.34 -18.60 1.56
C PHE A 69 3.09 -19.37 1.12
N PRO A 70 3.20 -20.30 0.15
CA PRO A 70 2.11 -21.22 -0.10
C PRO A 70 1.95 -22.08 1.16
N SER A 71 0.70 -22.18 1.62
CA SER A 71 0.26 -23.15 2.63
C SER A 71 0.57 -24.57 2.22
#